data_AF-A0A7S1S0I8-F1
#
_entry.id   AF-A0A7S1S0I8-F1
#
_cell.length_a   1.000
_cell.length_b   1.000
_cell.length_c   1.000
_cell.angle_alpha   90.00
_cell.angle_beta   90.00
_cell.angle_gamma   90.00
#
_symmetry.space_group_name_H-M   'P 1'
#
loop_
_entity.id
_entity.type
_entity.pdbx_description
1 polymer ?
#
loop_
_entity_poly.entity_id
_entity_poly.type
_entity_poly.pdbx_seq_one_letter_code
_entity_poly.pdbx_strand_id
1 'polypeptide(L)'
;ARRHGRKLFWVSFLTPCSPSRGDEFAEMSFAPSVYQVQGKWQHSSGGEIEVQPDATGKSVIIVHPTVGKQSMDVMRFLTADGLDYFGFKGKLEGGKITWNNGVVWTKVG
;
A
#
# COMPACT_ATOMS: atom_id res chain seq x y z
N ALA A 1 -10.16 36.94 -65.57
CA ALA A 1 -11.20 35.89 -65.50
C ALA A 1 -10.97 35.12 -64.20
N ARG A 2 -11.89 35.13 -63.23
CA ARG A 2 -12.94 34.09 -62.99
C ARG A 2 -12.31 32.70 -62.75
N ARG A 3 -12.63 31.88 -61.76
CA ARG A 3 -13.61 31.81 -60.64
C ARG A 3 -13.27 30.49 -59.89
N HIS A 4 -13.55 30.42 -58.58
CA HIS A 4 -14.03 29.25 -57.76
C HIS A 4 -13.40 27.84 -57.96
N GLY A 5 -13.14 27.01 -56.95
CA GLY A 5 -13.44 27.04 -55.51
C GLY A 5 -13.44 25.60 -54.92
N ARG A 6 -13.37 25.51 -53.58
CA ARG A 6 -13.89 24.43 -52.68
C ARG A 6 -13.31 22.99 -52.89
N LYS A 7 -13.09 22.12 -51.91
CA LYS A 7 -13.54 21.94 -50.51
C LYS A 7 -12.83 20.71 -49.91
N LEU A 8 -12.77 20.65 -48.57
CA LEU A 8 -12.77 19.46 -47.68
C LEU A 8 -11.47 18.62 -47.59
N PHE A 9 -10.73 18.72 -46.48
CA PHE A 9 -10.85 17.94 -45.23
C PHE A 9 -10.63 16.42 -45.42
N TRP A 10 -9.49 15.92 -44.95
CA TRP A 10 -9.51 14.90 -43.90
C TRP A 10 -8.28 15.04 -43.00
N VAL A 11 -8.57 14.85 -41.73
CA VAL A 11 -7.71 15.02 -40.56
C VAL A 11 -6.87 13.76 -40.41
N SER A 12 -5.59 13.90 -40.09
CA SER A 12 -4.89 12.94 -39.23
C SER A 12 -3.73 13.66 -38.55
N PHE A 13 -4.07 14.26 -37.41
CA PHE A 13 -3.15 14.45 -36.31
C PHE A 13 -2.64 13.08 -35.90
N LEU A 14 -1.37 12.80 -36.13
CA LEU A 14 -0.62 11.88 -35.29
C LEU A 14 0.20 12.74 -34.35
N THR A 15 -0.43 13.00 -33.21
CA THR A 15 0.11 13.61 -32.02
C THR A 15 1.49 13.00 -31.71
N PRO A 16 2.54 13.79 -31.45
CA PRO A 16 3.61 13.30 -30.61
C PRO A 16 2.99 12.99 -29.25
N CYS A 17 2.95 11.72 -28.86
CA CYS A 17 2.60 11.35 -27.49
C CYS A 17 3.75 11.84 -26.60
N SER A 18 3.67 13.10 -26.22
CA SER A 18 4.43 13.65 -25.10
C SER A 18 4.07 12.85 -23.87
N PRO A 19 5.03 12.23 -23.16
CA PRO A 19 4.76 11.76 -21.82
C PRO A 19 4.46 12.99 -20.96
N SER A 20 3.23 13.03 -20.48
CA SER A 20 2.66 14.05 -19.60
C SER A 20 3.53 14.23 -18.36
N ARG A 21 4.18 15.39 -18.28
CA ARG A 21 4.11 16.33 -17.14
C ARG A 21 3.60 15.71 -15.83
N GLY A 22 4.54 15.22 -15.01
CA GLY A 22 4.50 15.30 -13.54
C GLY A 22 3.33 14.64 -12.81
N ASP A 23 3.37 13.30 -12.72
CA ASP A 23 2.85 12.58 -11.55
C ASP A 23 3.91 11.56 -11.09
N GLU A 24 5.08 12.11 -10.72
CA GLU A 24 6.15 11.37 -10.06
C GLU A 24 5.92 11.46 -8.53
N PHE A 25 4.74 11.03 -8.09
CA PHE A 25 4.36 10.93 -6.68
C PHE A 25 3.91 9.50 -6.37
N ALA A 26 4.72 8.49 -6.67
CA ALA A 26 4.37 7.11 -6.33
C ALA A 26 5.55 6.18 -6.05
N GLU A 27 6.62 6.66 -5.43
CA GLU A 27 7.46 5.77 -4.62
C GLU A 27 8.27 6.58 -3.60
N MET A 28 7.61 7.45 -2.83
CA MET A 28 8.09 7.59 -1.46
C MET A 28 7.89 6.20 -0.86
N SER A 29 8.97 5.43 -0.78
CA SER A 29 9.11 4.25 0.08
C SER A 29 8.93 4.75 1.51
N PHE A 30 7.71 5.16 1.84
CA PHE A 30 7.31 5.59 3.15
C PHE A 30 7.23 4.28 3.89
N ALA A 31 8.31 3.95 4.58
CA ALA A 31 8.32 2.83 5.50
C ALA A 31 6.98 2.89 6.27
N PRO A 32 6.18 1.82 6.23
CA PRO A 32 4.83 1.86 6.76
C PRO A 32 4.91 2.37 8.19
N SER A 33 4.20 3.43 8.54
CA SER A 33 4.33 4.01 9.88
C SER A 33 3.55 3.17 10.89
N VAL A 34 3.98 3.15 12.16
CA VAL A 34 3.25 2.47 13.25
C VAL A 34 1.77 2.88 13.28
N TYR A 35 1.51 4.15 13.02
CA TYR A 35 0.16 4.71 12.95
C TYR A 35 -0.72 4.14 11.83
N GLN A 36 -0.12 3.64 10.75
CA GLN A 36 -0.86 2.99 9.66
C GLN A 36 -1.17 1.53 9.98
N VAL A 37 -0.25 0.85 10.66
CA VAL A 37 -0.39 -0.56 11.05
C VAL A 37 -1.14 -0.78 12.35
N GLN A 38 -1.25 0.23 13.21
CA GLN A 38 -2.05 0.12 14.43
C GLN A 38 -3.55 0.01 14.11
N GLY A 39 -4.27 -0.68 14.98
CA GLY A 39 -5.70 -0.90 14.90
C GLY A 39 -6.05 -2.38 14.82
N LYS A 40 -7.32 -2.64 14.49
CA LYS A 40 -7.85 -3.99 14.33
C LYS A 40 -7.70 -4.43 12.87
N TRP A 41 -7.43 -5.71 12.69
CA TRP A 41 -7.13 -6.33 11.40
C TRP A 41 -7.86 -7.67 11.31
N GLN A 42 -8.58 -7.90 10.23
CA GLN A 42 -9.23 -9.16 9.94
C GLN A 42 -8.24 -10.08 9.23
N HIS A 43 -7.96 -11.23 9.84
CA HIS A 43 -7.17 -12.29 9.23
C HIS A 43 -7.97 -13.03 8.15
N SER A 44 -7.35 -13.35 7.01
CA SER A 44 -8.01 -14.06 5.90
C SER A 44 -8.49 -15.47 6.25
N SER A 45 -7.81 -16.16 7.15
CA SER A 45 -8.23 -17.50 7.62
C SER A 45 -9.30 -17.45 8.73
N GLY A 46 -9.80 -16.26 9.07
CA GLY A 46 -10.68 -16.03 10.21
C GLY A 46 -9.91 -15.63 11.47
N GLY A 47 -10.53 -14.76 12.28
CA GLY A 47 -9.93 -14.18 13.49
C GLY A 47 -9.62 -12.68 13.36
N GLU A 48 -9.83 -11.95 14.44
CA GLU A 48 -9.47 -10.53 14.57
C GLU A 48 -8.08 -10.42 15.21
N ILE A 49 -7.20 -9.67 14.57
CA ILE A 49 -5.86 -9.36 15.02
C ILE A 49 -5.86 -7.91 15.50
N GLU A 50 -5.36 -7.67 16.69
CA GLU A 50 -5.25 -6.32 17.21
C GLU A 50 -3.78 -5.91 17.28
N VAL A 51 -3.45 -4.84 16.58
CA VAL A 51 -2.10 -4.27 16.54
C VAL A 51 -2.13 -2.99 17.35
N GLN A 52 -1.42 -2.99 18.48
CA GLN A 52 -1.30 -1.83 19.36
C GLN A 52 0.17 -1.46 19.52
N PRO A 53 0.57 -0.19 19.38
CA PRO A 53 1.88 0.24 19.82
C PRO A 53 1.98 0.17 21.36
N ASP A 54 3.17 -0.12 21.86
CA ASP A 54 3.50 0.06 23.27
C ASP A 54 3.43 1.55 23.67
N ALA A 55 3.25 1.85 24.95
CA ALA A 55 3.22 3.22 25.47
C ALA A 55 4.47 4.04 25.09
N THR A 56 5.59 3.37 24.86
CA THR A 56 6.86 3.99 24.46
C THR A 56 6.97 4.19 22.94
N GLY A 57 6.10 3.56 22.14
CA GLY A 57 6.15 3.57 20.67
C GLY A 57 7.36 2.85 20.06
N LYS A 58 8.16 2.17 20.87
CA LYS A 58 9.36 1.41 20.45
C LYS A 58 9.02 -0.02 20.06
N SER A 59 7.98 -0.56 20.67
CA SER A 59 7.51 -1.93 20.46
C SER A 59 6.06 -1.92 20.02
N VAL A 60 5.66 -2.98 19.35
CA VAL A 60 4.32 -3.22 18.81
C VAL A 60 3.85 -4.55 19.38
N ILE A 61 2.63 -4.52 19.90
CA ILE A 61 1.91 -5.63 20.48
C ILE A 61 0.89 -6.09 19.44
N ILE A 62 1.01 -7.33 19.00
CA ILE A 62 0.14 -7.97 18.02
C ILE A 62 -0.60 -9.09 18.76
N VAL A 63 -1.89 -8.91 18.96
CA VAL A 63 -2.77 -9.89 19.60
C VAL A 63 -3.41 -10.73 18.51
N HIS A 64 -3.07 -12.02 18.47
CA HIS A 64 -3.63 -12.97 17.52
C HIS A 64 -4.44 -14.05 18.26
N PRO A 65 -5.64 -14.44 17.81
CA PRO A 65 -6.48 -15.41 18.53
C PRO A 65 -5.83 -16.80 18.62
N THR A 66 -5.13 -17.23 17.57
CA THR A 66 -4.44 -18.54 17.53
C THR A 66 -3.05 -18.55 18.16
N VAL A 67 -2.29 -17.46 18.02
CA VAL A 67 -0.87 -17.38 18.45
C VAL A 67 -0.72 -16.66 19.80
N GLY A 68 -1.78 -16.02 20.27
CA GLY A 68 -1.79 -15.19 21.47
C GLY A 68 -1.22 -13.79 21.26
N LYS A 69 -0.86 -13.14 22.36
CA LYS A 69 -0.25 -11.81 22.38
C LYS A 69 1.25 -11.92 22.11
N GLN A 70 1.71 -11.27 21.05
CA GLN A 70 3.11 -11.19 20.65
C GLN A 70 3.57 -9.74 20.75
N SER A 71 4.75 -9.50 21.32
CA SER A 71 5.36 -8.16 21.39
C SER A 71 6.69 -8.18 20.64
N MET A 72 6.89 -7.23 19.73
CA MET A 72 8.16 -7.10 19.01
C MET A 72 8.54 -5.64 18.79
N ASP A 73 9.80 -5.39 18.46
CA ASP A 73 10.26 -4.05 18.15
C ASP A 73 9.65 -3.51 16.86
N VAL A 74 9.25 -2.23 16.89
CA VAL A 74 8.73 -1.51 15.72
C VAL A 74 9.74 -1.53 14.58
N MET A 75 11.02 -1.36 14.88
CA MET A 75 12.10 -1.40 13.88
C MET A 75 12.29 -2.79 13.24
N ARG A 76 11.80 -3.84 13.89
CA ARG A 76 11.78 -5.20 13.32
C ARG A 76 10.51 -5.44 12.53
N PHE A 77 9.38 -4.90 13.00
CA PHE A 77 8.09 -5.04 12.33
C PHE A 77 8.00 -4.22 11.03
N LEU A 78 8.47 -2.98 11.08
CA LEU A 78 8.50 -2.03 9.95
C LEU A 78 9.90 -2.06 9.35
N THR A 79 10.01 -2.61 8.15
CA THR A 79 11.26 -2.63 7.39
C THR A 79 11.20 -1.59 6.28
N ALA A 80 12.36 -1.22 5.72
CA ALA A 80 12.41 -0.27 4.60
C ALA A 80 11.64 -0.78 3.35
N ASP A 81 11.53 -2.11 3.20
CA ASP A 81 10.87 -2.78 2.08
C ASP A 81 9.38 -3.06 2.33
N GLY A 82 8.89 -2.81 3.56
CA GLY A 82 7.51 -3.08 3.96
C GLY A 82 7.39 -3.55 5.41
N LEU A 83 6.79 -4.71 5.61
CA LEU A 83 6.52 -5.30 6.92
C LEU A 83 7.27 -6.62 7.06
N ASP A 84 7.83 -6.90 8.24
CA ASP A 84 8.36 -8.21 8.58
C ASP A 84 7.73 -8.68 9.89
N TYR A 85 7.03 -9.81 9.82
CA TYR A 85 6.40 -10.41 10.98
C TYR A 85 6.87 -11.84 11.10
N PHE A 86 7.76 -12.12 12.06
CA PHE A 86 8.35 -13.44 12.29
C PHE A 86 8.94 -14.08 11.02
N GLY A 87 9.57 -13.28 10.14
CA GLY A 87 10.13 -13.75 8.88
C GLY A 87 9.13 -13.84 7.72
N PHE A 88 7.87 -13.49 7.95
CA PHE A 88 6.91 -13.25 6.88
C PHE A 88 7.00 -11.81 6.43
N LYS A 89 7.35 -11.62 5.15
CA LYS A 89 7.36 -10.31 4.52
C LYS A 89 5.94 -9.91 4.13
N GLY A 90 5.49 -8.75 4.57
CA GLY A 90 4.20 -8.17 4.28
C GLY A 90 4.34 -6.86 3.51
N LYS A 91 3.39 -6.60 2.62
CA LYS A 91 3.25 -5.30 1.96
C LYS A 91 1.97 -4.63 2.43
N LEU A 92 2.08 -3.40 2.90
CA LEU A 92 0.92 -2.58 3.29
C LEU A 92 0.45 -1.77 2.09
N GLU A 93 -0.78 -2.00 1.65
CA GLU A 93 -1.42 -1.24 0.59
C GLU A 93 -2.81 -0.78 1.05
N GLY A 94 -2.99 0.52 1.26
CA GLY A 94 -4.31 1.12 1.48
C GLY A 94 -5.16 0.52 2.60
N GLY A 95 -4.55 0.05 3.70
CA GLY A 95 -5.28 -0.62 4.79
C GLY A 95 -5.44 -2.14 4.61
N LYS A 96 -4.68 -2.74 3.71
CA LYS A 96 -4.58 -4.19 3.54
C LYS A 96 -3.10 -4.59 3.64
N ILE A 97 -2.79 -5.59 4.45
CA ILE A 97 -1.45 -6.17 4.52
C ILE A 97 -1.48 -7.51 3.80
N THR A 98 -0.69 -7.64 2.75
CA THR A 98 -0.52 -8.90 2.02
C THR A 98 0.80 -9.53 2.43
N TRP A 99 0.74 -10.68 3.10
CA TRP A 99 1.92 -11.44 3.52
C TRP A 99 2.33 -12.45 2.45
N ASN A 100 3.63 -12.74 2.37
CA ASN A 100 4.20 -13.68 1.39
C ASN A 100 3.76 -15.14 1.57
N ASN A 101 3.14 -15.48 2.71
CA ASN A 101 2.54 -16.80 2.95
C ASN A 101 1.11 -16.90 2.40
N GLY A 102 0.61 -15.87 1.69
CA GLY A 102 -0.76 -15.80 1.19
C GLY A 102 -1.78 -15.33 2.21
N VAL A 103 -1.36 -15.06 3.46
CA VAL A 103 -2.22 -14.44 4.46
C VAL A 103 -2.46 -12.99 4.08
N VAL A 104 -3.70 -12.57 4.23
CA VAL A 104 -4.09 -11.17 4.03
C VAL A 104 -4.71 -10.66 5.31
N TRP A 105 -4.21 -9.53 5.80
CA TRP A 105 -4.86 -8.81 6.89
C TRP A 105 -5.59 -7.61 6.29
N THR A 106 -6.87 -7.49 6.59
CA THR A 106 -7.67 -6.34 6.14
C THR A 106 -7.97 -5.47 7.34
N LYS A 107 -7.64 -4.18 7.30
CA LYS A 107 -7.90 -3.29 8.42
C LYS A 107 -9.40 -3.23 8.68
N VAL A 108 -9.78 -3.47 9.93
CA VAL A 108 -11.15 -3.33 10.43
C VAL A 108 -11.22 -1.95 11.06
N GLY A 109 -11.57 -0.95 10.24
CA GLY A 109 -11.61 0.45 10.62
C GLY A 109 -11.89 1.35 9.43
#